data_AF-A0A932EI76-F1
#
_entry.id   AF-A0A932EI76-F1
#
_cell.length_a   1.000
_cell.length_b   1.000
_cell.length_c   1.000
_cell.angle_alpha   90.00
_cell.angle_beta   90.00
_cell.angle_gamma   90.00
#
_symmetry.space_group_name_H-M   'P 1'
#
loop_
_entity.id
_entity.type
_entity.pdbx_description
1 polymer ?
#
loop_
_entity_poly.entity_id
_entity_poly.type
_entity_poly.pdbx_seq_one_letter_code
_entity_poly.pdbx_strand_id
1 'polypeptide(L)'
;IAWVMQRSMGTSGAETLSAAGNIFVGQTEAPLLIKPFVGRMTYSELNTVMVGGFATIAGGVMAAYVGMLSPYFPDIAGHLLTASVMNAPAGLVISKLLVPEVAEPVTKGSLKLEVPRQEANVIEAAAGGAALGLQLALNVGAMLLAFIALIALLNAGIGWVGGLMGRPDLSLQLLLGWVLSPLAWLMGVPWGDAGTVGSLIGVKTAVNEFVAYLQLAGLLQSGAPMSPRGAIIATYALLGFANFSSIAIQIGGIGGLAPERRGELSRLGLRAMIGGNLAALMSASLAGMLL
;
A
#
# COMPACT_ATOMS: atom_id res chain seq x y z
N ILE A 1 -4.25 18.72 6.87
CA ILE A 1 -4.71 17.31 6.91
C ILE A 1 -4.50 16.71 8.30
N ALA A 2 -3.26 16.53 8.76
CA ALA A 2 -2.96 15.93 10.08
C ALA A 2 -3.75 16.55 11.25
N TRP A 3 -3.80 17.89 11.34
CA TRP A 3 -4.55 18.59 12.39
C TRP A 3 -6.05 18.25 12.40
N VAL A 4 -6.69 18.17 11.22
CA VAL A 4 -8.11 17.83 11.10
C VAL A 4 -8.34 16.39 11.54
N MET A 5 -7.53 15.46 11.03
CA MET A 5 -7.60 14.04 11.39
C MET A 5 -7.37 13.81 12.89
N GLN A 6 -6.37 14.48 13.47
CA GLN A 6 -6.03 14.34 14.88
C GLN A 6 -7.20 14.79 15.75
N ARG A 7 -7.82 15.92 15.40
CA ARG A 7 -8.91 16.51 16.17
C ARG A 7 -10.23 15.77 16.00
N SER A 8 -10.50 15.19 14.84
CA SER A 8 -11.71 14.41 14.60
C SER A 8 -11.63 12.98 15.14
N MET A 9 -10.44 12.37 15.10
CA MET A 9 -10.24 10.95 15.45
C MET A 9 -9.66 10.74 16.86
N GLY A 10 -9.14 11.79 17.49
CA GLY A 10 -8.59 11.71 18.86
C GLY A 10 -7.25 10.95 18.98
N THR A 11 -6.56 10.73 17.86
CA THR A 11 -5.27 10.04 17.78
C THR A 11 -4.10 10.93 18.23
N SER A 12 -2.93 10.32 18.49
CA SER A 12 -1.74 11.09 18.90
C SER A 12 -1.17 11.93 17.76
N GLY A 13 -0.40 12.97 18.08
CA GLY A 13 0.19 13.86 17.08
C GLY A 13 1.14 13.13 16.12
N ALA A 14 2.02 12.26 16.65
CA ALA A 14 3.00 11.54 15.84
C ALA A 14 2.35 10.55 14.88
N GLU A 15 1.47 9.66 15.36
CA GLU A 15 0.85 8.66 14.49
C GLU A 15 -0.03 9.32 13.40
N THR A 16 -0.70 10.42 13.74
CA THR A 16 -1.54 11.16 12.79
C THR A 16 -0.70 11.91 11.77
N LEU A 17 0.41 12.52 12.18
CA LEU A 17 1.33 13.18 11.25
C LEU A 17 1.95 12.17 10.29
N SER A 18 2.32 10.98 10.77
CA SER A 18 2.81 9.89 9.92
C SER A 18 1.73 9.42 8.93
N ALA A 19 0.50 9.18 9.39
CA ALA A 19 -0.62 8.79 8.53
C ALA A 19 -0.94 9.85 7.46
N ALA A 20 -0.93 11.13 7.83
CA ALA A 20 -1.14 12.22 6.87
C ALA A 20 0.04 12.39 5.91
N GLY A 21 1.28 12.17 6.36
CA GLY A 21 2.47 12.20 5.51
C GLY A 21 2.47 11.09 4.46
N ASN A 22 2.00 9.91 4.85
CA ASN A 22 1.86 8.73 3.98
C ASN A 22 0.96 8.94 2.75
N ILE A 23 0.13 10.00 2.72
CA ILE A 23 -0.61 10.39 1.52
C ILE A 23 0.33 10.75 0.36
N PHE A 24 1.51 11.29 0.68
CA PHE A 24 2.44 11.88 -0.27
C PHE A 24 3.77 11.13 -0.35
N VAL A 25 4.29 10.65 0.78
CA VAL A 25 5.57 9.95 0.87
C VAL A 25 5.37 8.49 1.27
N GLY A 26 6.37 7.65 1.04
CA GLY A 26 6.24 6.21 1.23
C GLY A 26 6.36 5.75 2.68
N GLN A 27 6.18 4.44 2.85
CA GLN A 27 6.18 3.75 4.14
C GLN A 27 7.48 3.88 4.95
N THR A 28 8.59 4.24 4.30
CA THR A 28 9.90 4.45 4.95
C THR A 28 10.23 5.92 5.19
N GLU A 29 9.63 6.83 4.41
CA GLU A 29 9.86 8.26 4.49
C GLU A 29 8.90 8.94 5.46
N ALA A 30 7.62 8.54 5.51
CA ALA A 30 6.65 9.14 6.44
C ALA A 30 7.08 9.05 7.91
N PRO A 31 7.69 7.96 8.40
CA PRO A 31 8.23 7.88 9.75
C PRO A 31 9.37 8.88 10.05
N LEU A 32 10.06 9.42 9.03
CA LEU A 32 11.09 10.44 9.24
C LEU A 32 10.50 11.74 9.80
N LEU A 33 9.26 12.06 9.45
CA LEU A 33 8.53 13.23 9.97
C LEU A 33 8.35 13.18 11.49
N ILE A 34 8.41 11.98 12.07
CA ILE A 34 8.19 11.72 13.50
C ILE A 34 9.38 11.01 14.15
N LYS A 35 10.55 11.03 13.51
CA LYS A 35 11.77 10.34 13.97
C LYS A 35 12.06 10.50 15.47
N PRO A 36 11.93 11.69 16.10
CA PRO A 36 12.19 11.87 17.54
C PRO A 36 11.26 11.09 18.49
N PHE A 37 10.16 10.55 17.97
CA PHE A 37 9.12 9.86 18.75
C PHE A 37 9.09 8.36 18.52
N VAL A 38 9.57 7.85 17.38
CA VAL A 38 9.44 6.42 17.00
C VAL A 38 9.93 5.49 18.13
N GLY A 39 11.07 5.78 18.75
CA GLY A 39 11.60 4.98 19.86
C GLY A 39 10.74 4.98 21.13
N ARG A 40 9.87 5.99 21.32
CA ARG A 40 9.01 6.18 22.49
C ARG A 40 7.51 6.00 22.21
N MET A 41 7.14 5.60 21.00
CA MET A 41 5.74 5.36 20.64
C MET A 41 5.16 4.18 21.42
N THR A 42 3.87 4.21 21.70
CA THR A 42 3.14 3.03 22.21
C THR A 42 3.12 1.91 21.17
N TYR A 43 2.74 0.71 21.59
CA TYR A 43 2.57 -0.42 20.67
C TYR A 43 1.46 -0.17 19.62
N SER A 44 0.38 0.54 20.01
CA SER A 44 -0.69 0.94 19.11
C SER A 44 -0.23 2.02 18.12
N GLU A 45 0.52 3.03 18.60
CA GLU A 45 1.13 4.05 17.74
C GLU A 45 2.07 3.43 16.69
N LEU A 46 2.91 2.46 17.07
CA LEU A 46 3.75 1.74 16.10
C LEU A 46 2.92 0.96 15.08
N ASN A 47 1.87 0.27 15.53
CA ASN A 47 0.94 -0.41 14.62
C ASN A 47 0.33 0.57 13.61
N THR A 48 -0.07 1.76 14.07
CA THR A 48 -0.61 2.81 13.20
C THR A 48 0.38 3.29 12.15
N VAL A 49 1.64 3.53 12.54
CA VAL A 49 2.68 3.94 11.58
C VAL A 49 2.86 2.88 10.49
N MET A 50 2.90 1.60 10.89
CA MET A 50 3.06 0.49 9.94
C MET A 50 1.84 0.32 9.03
N VAL A 51 0.63 0.29 9.60
CA VAL A 51 -0.63 0.18 8.84
C VAL A 51 -0.77 1.35 7.87
N GLY A 52 -0.48 2.58 8.31
CA GLY A 52 -0.50 3.77 7.47
C GLY A 52 0.44 3.65 6.27
N GLY A 53 1.66 3.15 6.48
CA GLY A 53 2.62 2.90 5.40
C GLY A 53 2.16 1.84 4.42
N PHE A 54 1.49 0.79 4.89
CA PHE A 54 0.94 -0.25 4.01
C PHE A 54 -0.33 0.20 3.27
N ALA A 55 -1.12 1.08 3.88
CA ALA A 55 -2.39 1.54 3.32
C ALA A 55 -2.21 2.49 2.14
N THR A 56 -1.09 3.21 2.04
CA THR A 56 -0.88 4.22 1.00
C THR A 56 0.27 3.86 0.07
N ILE A 57 0.55 4.75 -0.89
CA ILE A 57 1.70 4.68 -1.79
C ILE A 57 2.44 6.03 -1.79
N ALA A 58 3.70 6.02 -2.22
CA ALA A 58 4.47 7.25 -2.42
C ALA A 58 4.06 7.97 -3.70
N GLY A 59 4.13 9.31 -3.71
CA GLY A 59 3.81 10.11 -4.90
C GLY A 59 4.66 9.75 -6.13
N GLY A 60 5.92 9.35 -5.94
CA GLY A 60 6.80 8.90 -7.02
C GLY A 60 6.28 7.66 -7.76
N VAL A 61 5.85 6.63 -7.03
CA VAL A 61 5.26 5.43 -7.65
C VAL A 61 3.83 5.67 -8.15
N MET A 62 3.07 6.59 -7.51
CA MET A 62 1.77 7.01 -8.01
C MET A 62 1.87 7.57 -9.44
N ALA A 63 2.88 8.39 -9.73
CA ALA A 63 3.11 8.90 -11.08
C ALA A 63 3.35 7.78 -12.10
N ALA A 64 4.04 6.70 -11.71
CA ALA A 64 4.20 5.52 -12.56
C ALA A 64 2.86 4.84 -12.84
N TYR A 65 2.00 4.66 -11.83
CA TYR A 65 0.66 4.06 -12.00
C TYR A 65 -0.27 4.93 -12.85
N VAL A 66 -0.20 6.25 -12.69
CA VAL A 66 -0.89 7.20 -13.60
C VAL A 66 -0.40 7.00 -15.03
N GLY A 67 0.91 6.90 -15.25
CA GLY A 67 1.48 6.67 -16.59
C GLY A 67 1.04 5.35 -17.22
N MET A 68 0.86 4.30 -16.41
CA MET A 68 0.39 2.99 -16.89
C MET A 68 -1.09 2.99 -17.29
N LEU A 69 -1.92 3.75 -16.59
CA LEU A 69 -3.37 3.64 -16.68
C LEU A 69 -4.03 4.80 -17.43
N SER A 70 -3.37 5.95 -17.57
CA SER A 70 -3.92 7.13 -18.27
C SER A 70 -4.35 6.89 -19.72
N PRO A 71 -3.74 5.96 -20.50
CA PRO A 71 -4.25 5.63 -21.83
C PRO A 71 -5.65 4.99 -21.82
N TYR A 72 -6.06 4.41 -20.69
CA TYR A 72 -7.32 3.68 -20.53
C TYR A 72 -8.33 4.43 -19.65
N PHE A 73 -7.82 5.22 -18.69
CA PHE A 73 -8.60 6.02 -17.74
C PHE A 73 -8.00 7.44 -17.62
N PRO A 74 -8.50 8.42 -18.39
CA PRO A 74 -7.97 9.78 -18.36
C PRO A 74 -7.95 10.41 -16.96
N ASP A 75 -8.97 10.13 -16.14
CA ASP A 75 -9.11 10.68 -14.79
C ASP A 75 -8.43 9.85 -13.68
N ILE A 76 -7.57 8.88 -14.05
CA ILE A 76 -6.97 7.94 -13.08
C ILE A 76 -6.14 8.62 -12.00
N ALA A 77 -5.51 9.75 -12.31
CA ALA A 77 -4.76 10.52 -11.33
C ALA A 77 -5.66 11.02 -10.20
N GLY A 78 -6.89 11.44 -10.53
CA GLY A 78 -7.90 11.83 -9.55
C GLY A 78 -8.31 10.66 -8.67
N HIS A 79 -8.53 9.47 -9.26
CA HIS A 79 -8.88 8.27 -8.50
C HIS A 79 -7.75 7.81 -7.56
N LEU A 80 -6.50 7.76 -8.02
CA LEU A 80 -5.35 7.35 -7.21
C LEU A 80 -5.09 8.34 -6.06
N LEU A 81 -5.19 9.64 -6.32
CA LEU A 81 -5.06 10.67 -5.30
C LEU A 81 -6.20 10.58 -4.27
N THR A 82 -7.44 10.40 -4.74
CA THR A 82 -8.61 10.23 -3.88
C THR A 82 -8.45 9.02 -2.97
N ALA A 83 -8.05 7.87 -3.54
CA ALA A 83 -7.76 6.66 -2.79
C ALA A 83 -6.65 6.87 -1.75
N SER A 84 -5.56 7.58 -2.09
CA SER A 84 -4.47 7.88 -1.14
C SER A 84 -4.96 8.72 0.05
N VAL A 85 -5.77 9.75 -0.23
CA VAL A 85 -6.37 10.61 0.81
C VAL A 85 -7.35 9.84 1.68
N MET A 86 -8.18 8.96 1.11
CA MET A 86 -9.11 8.10 1.85
C MET A 86 -8.40 7.04 2.69
N ASN A 87 -7.28 6.50 2.19
CA ASN A 87 -6.53 5.45 2.87
C ASN A 87 -5.87 5.93 4.16
N ALA A 88 -5.57 7.22 4.32
CA ALA A 88 -5.00 7.77 5.55
C ALA A 88 -5.94 7.63 6.78
N PRO A 89 -7.18 8.16 6.78
CA PRO A 89 -8.13 7.90 7.87
C PRO A 89 -8.57 6.43 7.91
N ALA A 90 -8.68 5.74 6.77
CA ALA A 90 -9.01 4.32 6.76
C ALA A 90 -7.96 3.48 7.51
N GLY A 91 -6.68 3.75 7.27
CA GLY A 91 -5.56 3.12 7.96
C GLY A 91 -5.56 3.38 9.46
N LEU A 92 -5.93 4.59 9.90
CA LEU A 92 -6.10 4.90 11.31
C LEU A 92 -7.24 4.08 11.94
N VAL A 93 -8.41 4.05 11.31
CA VAL A 93 -9.57 3.28 11.81
C VAL A 93 -9.19 1.80 11.94
N ILE A 94 -8.67 1.19 10.87
CA ILE A 94 -8.30 -0.21 10.87
C ILE A 94 -7.18 -0.50 11.88
N SER A 95 -6.15 0.37 11.97
CA SER A 95 -5.08 0.23 12.95
C SER A 95 -5.64 0.16 14.37
N LYS A 96 -6.53 1.08 14.74
CA LYS A 96 -7.09 1.17 16.09
C LYS A 96 -8.09 0.06 16.41
N LEU A 97 -8.72 -0.53 15.39
CA LEU A 97 -9.51 -1.76 15.57
C LEU A 97 -8.61 -2.98 15.82
N LEU A 98 -7.46 -3.09 15.13
CA LEU A 98 -6.55 -4.21 15.26
C LEU A 98 -5.70 -4.16 16.53
N VAL A 99 -5.24 -2.96 16.91
CA VAL A 99 -4.43 -2.72 18.11
C VAL A 99 -4.92 -1.41 18.77
N PRO A 100 -5.93 -1.49 19.65
CA PRO A 100 -6.43 -0.33 20.38
C PRO A 100 -5.34 0.32 21.23
N GLU A 101 -5.45 1.64 21.43
CA GLU A 101 -4.55 2.36 22.33
C GLU A 101 -4.90 2.06 23.80
N VAL A 102 -3.93 1.55 24.55
CA VAL A 102 -4.07 1.20 25.98
C VAL A 102 -3.04 1.91 26.85
N ALA A 103 -2.02 2.52 26.26
CA ALA A 103 -1.02 3.31 26.94
C ALA A 103 -1.22 4.80 26.63
N GLU A 104 -0.54 5.68 27.36
CA GLU A 104 -0.64 7.12 27.13
C GLU A 104 0.45 7.59 26.15
N PRO A 105 0.08 8.09 24.94
CA PRO A 105 1.06 8.57 23.97
C PRO A 105 1.80 9.81 24.43
N VAL A 106 3.11 9.85 24.19
CA VAL A 106 3.96 11.03 24.48
C VAL A 106 3.50 12.27 23.70
N THR A 107 2.90 12.06 22.53
CA THR A 107 2.45 13.13 21.63
C THR A 107 0.95 13.39 21.68
N LYS A 108 0.26 12.95 22.73
CA LYS A 108 -1.15 13.27 22.93
C LYS A 108 -1.31 14.78 23.17
N GLY A 109 -2.14 15.45 22.37
CA GLY A 109 -2.28 16.92 22.38
C GLY A 109 -1.40 17.64 21.36
N SER A 110 -1.04 18.90 21.63
CA SER A 110 -0.18 19.71 20.76
C SER A 110 1.25 19.79 21.29
N LEU A 111 2.20 19.23 20.55
CA LEU A 111 3.64 19.42 20.79
C LEU A 111 4.21 20.26 19.66
N LYS A 112 4.79 21.43 20.00
CA LYS A 112 5.59 22.20 19.05
C LYS A 112 6.94 21.49 18.90
N LEU A 113 7.23 20.99 17.71
CA LEU A 113 8.57 20.55 17.33
C LEU A 113 9.20 21.55 16.39
N GLU A 114 10.48 21.81 16.65
CA GLU A 114 11.37 22.37 15.66
C GLU A 114 11.91 21.21 14.82
N VAL A 115 11.55 21.17 13.54
CA VAL A 115 12.16 20.25 12.57
C VAL A 115 13.43 20.93 12.07
N PRO A 116 14.63 20.43 12.39
CA PRO A 116 15.86 21.03 11.90
C PRO A 116 15.92 20.91 10.37
N ARG A 117 16.25 22.01 9.69
CA ARG A 117 16.59 22.00 8.26
C ARG A 117 17.87 21.19 8.07
N GLN A 118 17.78 20.10 7.30
CA GLN A 118 18.93 19.25 6.99
C GLN A 118 19.64 19.68 5.70
N GLU A 119 18.90 20.28 4.76
CA GLU A 119 19.41 20.73 3.46
C GLU A 119 19.81 22.21 3.51
N ALA A 120 20.93 22.57 2.88
CA ALA A 120 21.42 23.94 2.83
C ALA A 120 20.57 24.84 1.91
N ASN A 121 20.04 24.30 0.80
CA ASN A 121 19.25 25.06 -0.16
C ASN A 121 18.36 24.15 -1.04
N VAL A 122 17.55 24.78 -1.91
CA VAL A 122 16.62 24.08 -2.82
C VAL A 122 17.34 23.20 -3.86
N ILE A 123 18.57 23.55 -4.24
CA ILE A 123 19.36 22.78 -5.20
C ILE A 123 19.85 21.48 -4.55
N GLU A 124 20.34 21.54 -3.31
CA GLU A 124 20.75 20.36 -2.55
C GLU A 124 19.56 19.41 -2.34
N ALA A 125 18.41 19.94 -1.92
CA ALA A 125 17.19 19.16 -1.75
C ALA A 125 16.72 18.50 -3.07
N ALA A 126 16.83 19.20 -4.20
CA ALA A 126 16.48 18.66 -5.51
C ALA A 126 17.46 17.56 -5.96
N ALA A 127 18.77 17.77 -5.77
CA ALA A 127 19.79 16.79 -6.10
C ALA A 127 19.67 15.52 -5.23
N GLY A 128 19.46 15.69 -3.92
CA GLY A 128 19.21 14.60 -2.98
C GLY A 128 17.95 13.83 -3.34
N GLY A 129 16.85 14.53 -3.63
CA GLY A 129 15.60 13.92 -4.10
C GLY A 129 15.77 13.14 -5.40
N ALA A 130 16.52 13.66 -6.37
CA ALA A 130 16.81 12.98 -7.63
C ALA A 130 17.65 11.70 -7.43
N ALA A 131 18.67 11.74 -6.57
CA ALA A 131 19.49 10.58 -6.25
C ALA A 131 18.68 9.46 -5.57
N LEU A 132 17.84 9.82 -4.59
CA LEU A 132 16.90 8.89 -3.96
C LEU A 132 15.90 8.30 -4.97
N GLY A 133 15.39 9.14 -5.88
CA GLY A 133 14.50 8.71 -6.97
C GLY A 133 15.15 7.72 -7.93
N LEU A 134 16.41 7.94 -8.31
CA LEU A 134 17.18 7.02 -9.15
C LEU A 134 17.37 5.66 -8.47
N GLN A 135 17.74 5.66 -7.19
CA GLN A 135 17.89 4.43 -6.42
C GLN A 135 16.55 3.67 -6.34
N LEU A 136 15.45 4.38 -6.09
CA LEU A 136 14.10 3.79 -6.11
C LEU A 136 13.78 3.17 -7.48
N ALA A 137 14.05 3.88 -8.57
CA ALA A 137 13.79 3.40 -9.93
C ALA A 137 14.58 2.13 -10.27
N LEU A 138 15.87 2.07 -9.90
CA LEU A 138 16.71 0.88 -10.10
C LEU A 138 16.21 -0.30 -9.26
N ASN A 139 15.87 -0.06 -7.99
CA ASN A 139 15.32 -1.09 -7.11
C ASN A 139 14.00 -1.64 -7.66
N VAL A 140 13.10 -0.78 -8.14
CA VAL A 140 11.84 -1.19 -8.77
C VAL A 140 12.09 -1.99 -10.03
N GLY A 141 12.96 -1.54 -10.93
CA GLY A 141 13.30 -2.26 -12.16
C GLY A 141 13.85 -3.66 -11.88
N ALA A 142 14.82 -3.78 -10.96
CA ALA A 142 15.39 -5.06 -10.57
C ALA A 142 14.35 -5.98 -9.91
N MET A 143 13.51 -5.43 -9.02
CA MET A 143 12.42 -6.15 -8.36
C MET A 143 11.42 -6.71 -9.38
N LEU A 144 11.01 -5.93 -10.38
CA LEU A 144 10.06 -6.38 -11.40
C LEU A 144 10.63 -7.52 -12.24
N LEU A 145 11.88 -7.41 -12.69
CA LEU A 145 12.55 -8.48 -13.43
C LEU A 145 12.55 -9.79 -12.62
N ALA A 146 12.94 -9.72 -11.35
CA ALA A 146 12.98 -10.88 -10.48
C ALA A 146 11.59 -11.49 -10.24
N PHE A 147 10.60 -10.68 -9.89
CA PHE A 147 9.27 -11.21 -9.56
C PHE A 147 8.50 -11.70 -10.79
N ILE A 148 8.63 -11.06 -11.95
CA ILE A 148 8.02 -11.57 -13.19
C ILE A 148 8.61 -12.95 -13.52
N ALA A 149 9.93 -13.11 -13.40
CA ALA A 149 10.59 -14.40 -13.62
C ALA A 149 10.13 -15.46 -12.59
N LEU A 150 10.04 -15.11 -11.31
CA LEU A 150 9.57 -16.02 -10.26
C LEU A 150 8.10 -16.42 -10.44
N ILE A 151 7.22 -15.48 -10.78
CA ILE A 151 5.81 -15.78 -11.07
C ILE A 151 5.71 -16.72 -12.29
N ALA A 152 6.50 -16.47 -13.34
CA ALA A 152 6.53 -17.34 -14.51
C ALA A 152 6.98 -18.77 -14.14
N LEU A 153 8.03 -18.90 -13.32
CA LEU A 153 8.51 -20.19 -12.81
C LEU A 153 7.45 -20.90 -11.95
N LEU A 154 6.80 -20.18 -11.03
CA LEU A 154 5.73 -20.71 -10.19
C LEU A 154 4.55 -21.17 -11.04
N ASN A 155 4.13 -20.38 -12.03
CA ASN A 155 3.06 -20.74 -12.95
C ASN A 155 3.41 -21.97 -13.79
N ALA A 156 4.65 -22.10 -14.26
CA ALA A 156 5.11 -23.31 -14.95
C ALA A 156 5.00 -24.55 -14.04
N GLY A 157 5.40 -24.43 -12.77
CA GLY A 157 5.26 -25.51 -11.78
C GLY A 157 3.80 -25.86 -11.46
N ILE A 158 2.97 -24.85 -11.21
CA ILE A 158 1.54 -25.02 -10.92
C ILE A 158 0.83 -25.65 -12.13
N GLY A 159 1.11 -25.17 -13.35
CA GLY A 159 0.55 -25.71 -14.58
C GLY A 159 1.02 -27.14 -14.85
N TRP A 160 2.27 -27.47 -14.53
CA TRP A 160 2.77 -28.85 -14.61
C TRP A 160 2.02 -29.80 -13.66
N VAL A 161 1.87 -29.43 -12.38
CA VAL A 161 1.08 -30.21 -11.40
C VAL A 161 -0.39 -30.28 -11.82
N GLY A 162 -0.96 -29.16 -12.26
CA GLY A 162 -2.34 -29.09 -12.75
C GLY A 162 -2.57 -29.98 -13.95
N GLY A 163 -1.60 -30.07 -14.86
CA GLY A 163 -1.62 -30.98 -16.01
C GLY A 163 -1.78 -32.45 -15.61
N LEU A 164 -1.16 -32.87 -14.49
CA LEU A 164 -1.35 -34.23 -13.94
C LEU A 164 -2.79 -34.49 -13.49
N MET A 165 -3.53 -33.44 -13.16
CA MET A 165 -4.95 -33.48 -12.76
C MET A 165 -5.91 -33.08 -13.91
N GLY A 166 -5.41 -32.94 -15.14
CA GLY A 166 -6.20 -32.53 -16.30
C GLY A 166 -6.53 -31.02 -16.38
N ARG A 167 -5.84 -30.18 -15.60
CA ARG A 167 -5.95 -28.71 -15.61
C ARG A 167 -4.58 -28.03 -15.84
N PRO A 168 -4.01 -28.09 -17.06
CA PRO A 168 -2.73 -27.45 -17.37
C PRO A 168 -2.78 -25.92 -17.34
N ASP A 169 -3.97 -25.33 -17.31
CA ASP A 169 -4.27 -23.90 -17.23
C ASP A 169 -4.12 -23.30 -15.82
N LEU A 170 -3.88 -24.13 -14.78
CA LEU A 170 -3.69 -23.63 -13.43
C LEU A 170 -2.49 -22.68 -13.34
N SER A 171 -2.71 -21.56 -12.66
CA SER A 171 -1.70 -20.55 -12.37
C SER A 171 -1.91 -19.97 -10.99
N LEU A 172 -0.90 -19.29 -10.45
CA LEU A 172 -0.99 -18.55 -9.20
C LEU A 172 -2.15 -17.54 -9.25
N GLN A 173 -2.28 -16.82 -10.37
CA GLN A 173 -3.35 -15.86 -10.63
C GLN A 173 -4.73 -16.51 -10.52
N LEU A 174 -4.94 -17.67 -11.15
CA LEU A 174 -6.23 -18.36 -11.13
C LEU A 174 -6.60 -18.83 -9.72
N LEU A 175 -5.63 -19.39 -8.99
CA LEU A 175 -5.84 -19.83 -7.61
C LEU A 175 -6.19 -18.66 -6.68
N LEU A 176 -5.43 -17.57 -6.76
CA LEU A 176 -5.70 -16.35 -6.00
C LEU A 176 -7.04 -15.71 -6.41
N GLY A 177 -7.36 -15.75 -7.70
CA GLY A 177 -8.64 -15.33 -8.24
C GLY A 177 -9.79 -16.06 -7.57
N TRP A 178 -9.77 -17.40 -7.51
CA TRP A 178 -10.83 -18.17 -6.87
C TRP A 178 -10.97 -17.86 -5.38
N VAL A 179 -9.85 -17.74 -4.66
CA VAL A 179 -9.86 -17.47 -3.21
C VAL A 179 -10.38 -16.06 -2.90
N LEU A 180 -10.02 -15.07 -3.72
CA LEU A 180 -10.30 -13.65 -3.44
C LEU A 180 -11.49 -13.09 -4.24
N SER A 181 -12.10 -13.87 -5.13
CA SER A 181 -13.34 -13.48 -5.84
C SER A 181 -14.46 -13.04 -4.89
N PRO A 182 -14.74 -13.76 -3.77
CA PRO A 182 -15.80 -13.32 -2.86
C PRO A 182 -15.51 -11.95 -2.26
N LEU A 183 -14.24 -11.67 -1.96
CA LEU A 183 -13.81 -10.38 -1.43
C LEU A 183 -13.97 -9.27 -2.48
N ALA A 184 -13.57 -9.52 -3.73
CA ALA A 184 -13.79 -8.59 -4.83
C ALA A 184 -15.28 -8.27 -5.02
N TRP A 185 -16.13 -9.29 -4.99
CA TRP A 185 -17.58 -9.14 -5.11
C TRP A 185 -18.18 -8.33 -3.96
N LEU A 186 -17.72 -8.55 -2.71
CA LEU A 186 -18.16 -7.78 -1.54
C LEU A 186 -17.83 -6.28 -1.63
N MET A 187 -16.78 -5.90 -2.36
CA MET A 187 -16.47 -4.49 -2.63
C MET A 187 -17.36 -3.86 -3.71
N GLY A 188 -18.26 -4.63 -4.31
CA GLY A 188 -19.17 -4.17 -5.36
C GLY A 188 -18.67 -4.39 -6.79
N VAL A 189 -17.64 -5.22 -6.99
CA VAL A 189 -17.19 -5.64 -8.33
C VAL A 189 -18.24 -6.59 -8.95
N PRO A 190 -18.65 -6.40 -10.23
CA PRO A 190 -19.53 -7.34 -10.90
C PRO A 190 -18.95 -8.77 -10.90
N TRP A 191 -19.78 -9.78 -10.71
CA TRP A 191 -19.30 -11.17 -10.56
C TRP A 191 -18.44 -11.64 -11.73
N GLY A 192 -18.74 -11.20 -12.96
CA GLY A 192 -17.93 -11.52 -14.16
C GLY A 192 -16.49 -11.03 -14.07
N ASP A 193 -16.24 -9.94 -13.35
CA ASP A 193 -14.91 -9.36 -13.13
C ASP A 193 -14.26 -9.81 -11.81
N ALA A 194 -15.04 -10.40 -10.90
CA ALA A 194 -14.59 -10.70 -9.54
C ALA A 194 -13.39 -11.66 -9.50
N GLY A 195 -13.32 -12.62 -10.41
CA GLY A 195 -12.15 -13.50 -10.57
C GLY A 195 -10.89 -12.76 -10.93
N THR A 196 -11.00 -11.85 -11.91
CA THR A 196 -9.89 -11.01 -12.38
C THR A 196 -9.42 -10.06 -11.29
N VAL A 197 -10.34 -9.35 -10.64
CA VAL A 197 -10.00 -8.42 -9.55
C VAL A 197 -9.45 -9.16 -8.33
N GLY A 198 -10.02 -10.31 -7.98
CA GLY A 198 -9.49 -11.19 -6.93
C GLY A 198 -8.05 -11.62 -7.21
N SER A 199 -7.74 -11.99 -8.45
CA SER A 199 -6.38 -12.32 -8.87
C SER A 199 -5.43 -11.14 -8.69
N LEU A 200 -5.84 -9.93 -9.12
CA LEU A 200 -5.03 -8.72 -8.96
C LEU A 200 -4.74 -8.39 -7.49
N ILE A 201 -5.74 -8.50 -6.60
CA ILE A 201 -5.56 -8.32 -5.14
C ILE A 201 -4.58 -9.34 -4.58
N GLY A 202 -4.68 -10.59 -5.05
CA GLY A 202 -3.77 -11.66 -4.65
C GLY A 202 -2.34 -11.39 -5.09
N VAL A 203 -2.14 -11.03 -6.36
CA VAL A 203 -0.82 -10.66 -6.90
C VAL A 203 -0.24 -9.48 -6.12
N LYS A 204 -1.05 -8.46 -5.83
CA LYS A 204 -0.63 -7.32 -4.99
C LYS A 204 -0.14 -7.79 -3.62
N THR A 205 -0.89 -8.66 -2.96
CA THR A 205 -0.57 -9.13 -1.60
C THR A 205 0.66 -10.04 -1.58
N ALA A 206 0.75 -10.96 -2.54
CA ALA A 206 1.82 -11.95 -2.62
C ALA A 206 3.14 -11.36 -3.12
N VAL A 207 3.06 -10.42 -4.05
CA VAL A 207 4.20 -9.86 -4.78
C VAL A 207 4.34 -8.38 -4.44
N ASN A 208 3.59 -7.53 -5.14
CA ASN A 208 3.46 -6.09 -4.88
C ASN A 208 2.41 -5.49 -5.81
N GLU A 209 1.99 -4.28 -5.47
CA GLU A 209 1.01 -3.50 -6.22
C GLU A 209 1.50 -3.06 -7.60
N PHE A 210 2.81 -2.89 -7.81
CA PHE A 210 3.36 -2.49 -9.10
C PHE A 210 3.11 -3.56 -10.18
N VAL A 211 3.36 -4.84 -9.86
CA VAL A 211 3.07 -5.97 -10.75
C VAL A 211 1.56 -6.10 -10.98
N ALA A 212 0.75 -5.87 -9.95
CA ALA A 212 -0.71 -5.88 -10.10
C ALA A 212 -1.21 -4.75 -11.04
N TYR A 213 -0.67 -3.53 -10.92
CA TYR A 213 -0.99 -2.42 -11.82
C TYR A 213 -0.54 -2.68 -13.26
N LEU A 214 0.62 -3.30 -13.47
CA LEU A 214 1.07 -3.72 -14.80
C LEU A 214 0.12 -4.75 -15.42
N GLN A 215 -0.32 -5.75 -14.64
CA GLN A 215 -1.29 -6.73 -15.12
C GLN A 215 -2.64 -6.09 -15.42
N LEU A 216 -3.10 -5.17 -14.57
CA LEU A 216 -4.32 -4.40 -14.81
C LEU A 216 -4.24 -3.60 -16.13
N ALA A 217 -3.14 -2.88 -16.36
CA ALA A 217 -2.93 -2.13 -17.60
C ALA A 217 -2.94 -3.06 -18.83
N GLY A 218 -2.30 -4.23 -18.74
CA GLY A 218 -2.31 -5.24 -19.81
C GLY A 218 -3.70 -5.79 -20.09
N LEU A 219 -4.51 -6.02 -19.06
CA LEU A 219 -5.90 -6.48 -19.20
C LEU A 219 -6.74 -5.43 -19.93
N LEU A 220 -6.64 -4.15 -19.54
CA LEU A 220 -7.35 -3.04 -20.17
C LEU A 220 -6.94 -2.83 -21.64
N GLN A 221 -5.68 -3.13 -21.98
CA GLN A 221 -5.20 -3.11 -23.36
C GLN A 221 -5.78 -4.26 -24.21
N SER A 222 -5.95 -5.45 -23.61
CA SER A 222 -6.15 -6.71 -24.32
C SER A 222 -7.52 -6.92 -24.98
N GLY A 223 -8.41 -5.93 -24.99
CA GLY A 223 -9.73 -6.03 -25.63
C GLY A 223 -10.70 -7.00 -24.94
N ALA A 224 -10.32 -7.63 -23.82
CA ALA A 224 -11.21 -8.36 -22.91
C ALA A 224 -11.75 -7.36 -21.86
N PRO A 225 -12.98 -6.84 -22.03
CA PRO A 225 -13.43 -5.69 -21.27
C PRO A 225 -13.77 -6.11 -19.84
N MET A 226 -12.91 -5.75 -18.89
CA MET A 226 -13.36 -5.55 -17.51
C MET A 226 -14.34 -4.38 -17.50
N SER A 227 -15.42 -4.47 -16.73
CA SER A 227 -16.35 -3.35 -16.63
C SER A 227 -15.65 -2.09 -16.11
N PRO A 228 -16.04 -0.88 -16.55
CA PRO A 228 -15.49 0.37 -16.01
C PRO A 228 -15.56 0.43 -14.48
N ARG A 229 -16.67 -0.07 -13.92
CA ARG A 229 -16.86 -0.21 -12.47
C ARG A 229 -15.81 -1.12 -11.84
N GLY A 230 -15.63 -2.34 -12.36
CA GLY A 230 -14.64 -3.29 -11.86
C GLY A 230 -13.22 -2.73 -11.91
N ALA A 231 -12.90 -1.97 -12.96
CA ALA A 231 -11.60 -1.35 -13.14
C ALA A 231 -11.29 -0.23 -12.14
N ILE A 232 -12.27 0.63 -11.86
CA ILE A 232 -12.12 1.69 -10.87
C ILE A 232 -12.01 1.06 -9.47
N ILE A 233 -12.87 0.10 -9.12
CA ILE A 233 -12.79 -0.57 -7.80
C ILE A 233 -11.45 -1.31 -7.64
N ALA A 234 -10.97 -1.99 -8.69
CA ALA A 234 -9.65 -2.62 -8.69
C ALA A 234 -8.54 -1.59 -8.41
N THR A 235 -8.56 -0.44 -9.07
CA THR A 235 -7.60 0.65 -8.83
C THR A 235 -7.52 1.02 -7.34
N TYR A 236 -8.67 1.19 -6.68
CA TYR A 236 -8.68 1.52 -5.25
C TYR A 236 -8.18 0.37 -4.37
N ALA A 237 -8.55 -0.88 -4.69
CA ALA A 237 -8.13 -2.06 -3.93
C ALA A 237 -6.62 -2.33 -4.04
N LEU A 238 -6.04 -2.03 -5.20
CA LEU A 238 -4.61 -2.18 -5.46
C LEU A 238 -3.77 -1.08 -4.84
N LEU A 239 -4.34 0.10 -4.56
CA LEU A 239 -3.61 1.21 -3.98
C LEU A 239 -3.16 0.92 -2.54
N GLY A 240 -1.88 0.61 -2.37
CA GLY A 240 -1.22 0.49 -1.07
C GLY A 240 -0.02 -0.46 -1.12
N PHE A 241 1.01 -0.19 -0.32
CA PHE A 241 2.20 -1.05 -0.21
C PHE A 241 1.99 -2.36 0.58
N ALA A 242 0.76 -2.71 0.93
CA ALA A 242 0.40 -3.90 1.72
C ALA A 242 0.70 -5.24 1.00
N ASN A 243 1.94 -5.71 1.15
CA ASN A 243 2.42 -6.99 0.60
C ASN A 243 3.53 -7.58 1.49
N PHE A 244 3.85 -8.87 1.30
CA PHE A 244 4.82 -9.57 2.17
C PHE A 244 6.23 -8.96 2.12
N SER A 245 6.67 -8.46 0.95
CA SER A 245 8.01 -7.85 0.81
C SER A 245 8.11 -6.53 1.59
N SER A 246 7.03 -5.76 1.61
CA SER A 246 6.95 -4.49 2.34
C SER A 246 7.08 -4.65 3.86
N ILE A 247 6.79 -5.83 4.43
CA ILE A 247 7.06 -6.10 5.85
C ILE A 247 8.56 -5.92 6.15
N ALA A 248 9.43 -6.52 5.33
CA ALA A 248 10.87 -6.38 5.51
C ALA A 248 11.34 -4.93 5.29
N ILE A 249 10.74 -4.23 4.31
CA ILE A 249 11.03 -2.81 4.04
C ILE A 249 10.69 -1.94 5.25
N GLN A 250 9.52 -2.12 5.86
CA GLN A 250 9.14 -1.35 7.05
C GLN A 250 9.99 -1.69 8.28
N ILE A 251 10.29 -2.97 8.52
CA ILE A 251 11.18 -3.38 9.62
C ILE A 251 12.57 -2.75 9.44
N GLY A 252 13.11 -2.75 8.23
CA GLY A 252 14.40 -2.15 7.91
C GLY A 252 14.39 -0.62 8.03
N GLY A 253 13.39 0.04 7.43
CA GLY A 253 13.28 1.51 7.44
C GLY A 253 12.94 2.07 8.82
N ILE A 254 11.81 1.64 9.41
CA ILE A 254 11.38 2.12 10.73
C ILE A 254 12.36 1.64 11.81
N GLY A 255 12.80 0.39 11.74
CA GLY A 255 13.81 -0.15 12.66
C GLY A 255 15.22 0.42 12.45
N GLY A 256 15.46 1.17 11.39
CA GLY A 256 16.65 2.01 11.25
C GLY A 256 16.56 3.30 12.08
N LEU A 257 15.35 3.79 12.33
CA LEU A 257 15.09 4.98 13.15
C LEU A 257 15.08 4.68 14.64
N ALA A 258 14.60 3.49 15.02
CA ALA A 258 14.55 3.00 16.40
C ALA A 258 14.96 1.52 16.47
N PRO A 259 16.26 1.21 16.44
CA PRO A 259 16.79 -0.17 16.42
C PRO A 259 16.28 -1.06 17.56
N GLU A 260 16.08 -0.48 18.74
CA GLU A 260 15.53 -1.15 19.93
C GLU A 260 14.09 -1.63 19.75
N ARG A 261 13.34 -1.08 18.79
CA ARG A 261 11.93 -1.43 18.53
C ARG A 261 11.76 -2.49 17.44
N ARG A 262 12.84 -2.97 16.81
CA ARG A 262 12.77 -3.96 15.70
C ARG A 262 11.99 -5.23 16.05
N GLY A 263 12.10 -5.70 17.29
CA GLY A 263 11.37 -6.87 17.77
C GLY A 263 9.85 -6.66 17.86
N GLU A 264 9.39 -5.44 18.10
CA GLU A 264 7.95 -5.13 18.08
C GLU A 264 7.44 -4.95 16.65
N LEU A 265 8.20 -4.27 15.79
CA LEU A 265 7.89 -4.10 14.38
C LEU A 265 7.73 -5.46 13.67
N SER A 266 8.61 -6.42 13.96
CA SER A 266 8.51 -7.77 13.36
C SER A 266 7.26 -8.52 13.81
N ARG A 267 6.86 -8.42 15.09
CA ARG A 267 5.62 -9.00 15.62
C ARG A 267 4.37 -8.35 15.04
N LEU A 268 4.44 -7.05 14.73
CA LEU A 268 3.35 -6.30 14.12
C LEU A 268 3.25 -6.52 12.61
N GLY A 269 4.35 -6.85 11.92
CA GLY A 269 4.46 -6.86 10.46
C GLY A 269 3.28 -7.49 9.71
N LEU A 270 2.93 -8.74 10.02
CA LEU A 270 1.82 -9.42 9.34
C LEU A 270 0.46 -8.78 9.65
N ARG A 271 0.23 -8.41 10.92
CA ARG A 271 -1.01 -7.75 11.35
C ARG A 271 -1.17 -6.39 10.68
N ALA A 272 -0.10 -5.60 10.63
CA ALA A 272 -0.10 -4.28 10.02
C ALA A 272 -0.29 -4.36 8.50
N MET A 273 0.31 -5.35 7.83
CA MET A 273 0.10 -5.61 6.40
C MET A 273 -1.36 -5.94 6.10
N ILE A 274 -1.98 -6.81 6.92
CA ILE A 274 -3.42 -7.10 6.81
C ILE A 274 -4.24 -5.83 7.01
N GLY A 275 -3.89 -5.01 8.01
CA GLY A 275 -4.55 -3.72 8.26
C GLY A 275 -4.47 -2.77 7.07
N GLY A 276 -3.30 -2.66 6.42
CA GLY A 276 -3.13 -1.84 5.22
C GLY A 276 -3.97 -2.32 4.03
N ASN A 277 -4.06 -3.65 3.83
CA ASN A 277 -4.96 -4.21 2.82
C ASN A 277 -6.43 -3.91 3.12
N LEU A 278 -6.87 -4.12 4.37
CA LEU A 278 -8.24 -3.81 4.77
C LEU A 278 -8.59 -2.32 4.60
N ALA A 279 -7.64 -1.40 4.84
CA ALA A 279 -7.83 0.02 4.59
C ALA A 279 -8.07 0.32 3.09
N ALA A 280 -7.26 -0.28 2.21
CA ALA A 280 -7.44 -0.13 0.76
C ALA A 280 -8.78 -0.73 0.28
N LEU A 281 -9.15 -1.91 0.79
CA LEU A 281 -10.43 -2.56 0.47
C LEU A 281 -11.64 -1.77 0.98
N MET A 282 -11.51 -1.10 2.14
CA MET A 282 -12.54 -0.20 2.66
C MET A 282 -12.74 1.01 1.72
N SER A 283 -11.65 1.64 1.28
CA SER A 283 -11.74 2.74 0.30
C SER A 283 -12.27 2.27 -1.05
N ALA A 284 -11.91 1.07 -1.50
CA ALA A 284 -12.46 0.47 -2.71
C ALA A 284 -13.96 0.18 -2.60
N SER A 285 -14.42 -0.28 -1.44
CA SER A 285 -15.85 -0.48 -1.17
C SER A 285 -16.62 0.83 -1.17
N LEU A 286 -16.04 1.89 -0.59
CA LEU A 286 -16.62 3.24 -0.64
C LEU A 286 -16.69 3.79 -2.07
N ALA A 287 -15.64 3.59 -2.87
CA ALA A 287 -15.66 3.95 -4.29
C ALA A 287 -16.75 3.16 -5.03
N GLY A 288 -16.85 1.84 -4.79
CA GLY A 288 -17.92 1.01 -5.34
C GLY A 288 -19.33 1.48 -4.95
N MET A 289 -19.53 1.98 -3.73
CA MET A 289 -20.82 2.50 -3.30
C MET A 289 -21.22 3.81 -3.99
N LEU A 290 -20.25 4.63 -4.41
CA LEU A 290 -20.48 5.96 -5.01
C LEU A 290 -20.50 5.95 -6.56
N LEU A 291 -20.21 4.81 -7.17
CA LEU A 291 -20.27 4.55 -8.61
C LEU A 291 -21.53 3.77 -8.97
#